data_AF-A0A2G9PTB6-F1
#
_entry.id   AF-A0A2G9PTB6-F1
#
_cell.length_a   1.000
_cell.length_b   1.000
_cell.length_c   1.000
_cell.angle_alpha   90.00
_cell.angle_beta   90.00
_cell.angle_gamma   90.00
#
_symmetry.space_group_name_H-M   'P 1'
#
loop_
_entity.id
_entity.type
_entity.pdbx_description
1 polymer ?
#
loop_
_entity_poly.entity_id
_entity_poly.type
_entity_poly.pdbx_seq_one_letter_code
_entity_poly.pdbx_strand_id
1 'polypeptide(L)'
;MRAQASIELLLVFLAAVAFLLAFMPLIRGVNSLAHHAAVSKQQEISFERLCGDMREAFVLGDGTRIRRDGVFAADTALRTLPGGGFAMFFNDSEKQDNLTRALGFVPALPEAAFGKGAYSFAIANDGGEVRLEITRRTTG
;
A
#
# COMPACT_ATOMS: atom_id res chain seq x y z
N MET A 1 41.27 -32.91 31.87
CA MET A 1 39.80 -32.88 31.87
C MET A 1 39.19 -31.49 31.62
N ARG A 2 39.64 -30.40 32.27
CA ARG A 2 39.04 -29.04 32.07
C ARG A 2 39.10 -28.48 30.63
N ALA A 3 40.20 -28.72 29.89
CA ALA A 3 40.36 -28.23 28.52
C ALA A 3 39.49 -28.94 27.46
N GLN A 4 39.08 -30.18 27.74
CA GLN A 4 38.21 -30.96 26.84
C GLN A 4 36.76 -30.46 26.93
N ALA A 5 36.28 -30.20 28.16
CA ALA A 5 34.95 -29.63 28.38
C ALA A 5 34.79 -28.23 27.74
N SER A 6 35.85 -27.41 27.69
CA SER A 6 35.81 -26.10 27.03
C SER A 6 35.77 -26.19 25.50
N ILE A 7 36.39 -27.21 24.90
CA ILE A 7 36.36 -27.43 23.45
C ILE A 7 35.01 -27.99 23.02
N GLU A 8 34.47 -28.95 23.77
CA GLU A 8 33.12 -29.48 23.55
C GLU A 8 32.07 -28.37 23.62
N LEU A 9 32.19 -27.46 24.60
CA LEU A 9 31.28 -26.32 24.75
C LEU A 9 31.40 -25.30 23.61
N LEU A 10 32.62 -25.06 23.10
CA LEU A 10 32.85 -24.24 21.92
C LEU A 10 32.24 -24.85 20.65
N LEU A 11 32.34 -26.17 20.49
CA LEU A 11 31.75 -26.89 19.36
C LEU A 11 30.22 -26.85 19.40
N VAL A 12 29.62 -27.02 20.58
CA VAL A 12 28.16 -26.86 20.76
C VAL A 12 27.72 -25.44 20.45
N PHE A 13 28.48 -24.44 20.88
CA PHE A 13 28.18 -23.04 20.56
C PHE A 13 28.26 -22.76 19.06
N LEU A 14 29.32 -23.22 18.38
CA LEU A 14 29.47 -23.08 16.93
C LEU A 14 28.34 -23.78 16.16
N ALA A 15 27.96 -24.99 16.57
CA ALA A 15 26.84 -25.72 15.98
C ALA A 15 25.51 -24.98 16.16
N ALA A 16 25.25 -24.43 17.36
CA ALA A 16 24.05 -23.65 17.64
C ALA A 16 24.01 -22.34 16.83
N VAL A 17 25.12 -21.63 16.69
CA VAL A 17 25.20 -20.41 15.86
C VAL A 17 25.03 -20.74 14.38
N ALA A 18 25.67 -21.79 13.88
CA ALA A 18 25.52 -22.23 12.48
C ALA A 18 24.07 -22.62 12.18
N PHE A 19 23.41 -23.31 13.11
CA PHE A 19 21.98 -23.61 13.03
C PHE A 19 21.16 -22.31 12.97
N LEU A 20 21.34 -21.37 13.90
CA LEU A 20 20.61 -20.10 13.89
C LEU A 20 20.80 -19.30 12.60
N LEU A 21 22.03 -19.27 12.06
CA LEU A 21 22.33 -18.61 10.78
C LEU A 21 21.64 -19.29 9.60
N ALA A 22 21.51 -20.62 9.61
CA ALA A 22 20.77 -21.35 8.58
C ALA A 22 19.26 -21.04 8.58
N PHE A 23 18.69 -20.65 9.73
CA PHE A 23 17.28 -20.25 9.84
C PHE A 23 17.01 -18.75 9.57
N MET A 24 18.04 -17.90 9.55
CA MET A 24 17.87 -16.46 9.26
C MET A 24 17.13 -16.16 7.93
N PRO A 25 17.41 -16.84 6.80
CA PRO A 25 16.73 -16.58 5.54
C PRO A 25 15.22 -16.87 5.61
N LEU A 26 14.82 -17.92 6.34
CA LEU A 26 13.41 -18.29 6.54
C LEU A 26 12.67 -17.20 7.32
N ILE A 27 13.26 -16.71 8.40
CA ILE A 27 12.69 -15.64 9.23
C ILE A 27 12.55 -14.34 8.43
N ARG A 28 13.58 -13.99 7.63
CA ARG A 28 13.53 -12.82 6.74
C ARG A 28 12.43 -12.95 5.68
N GLY A 29 12.30 -14.14 5.07
CA GLY A 29 11.27 -14.41 4.07
C GLY A 29 9.85 -14.28 4.63
N VAL A 30 9.59 -14.85 5.81
CA VAL A 30 8.27 -14.77 6.46
C VAL A 30 7.93 -13.33 6.86
N ASN A 31 8.90 -12.58 7.41
CA ASN A 31 8.68 -11.19 7.77
C ASN A 31 8.40 -10.31 6.54
N SER A 32 9.11 -10.51 5.44
CA SER A 32 8.87 -9.80 4.18
C SER A 32 7.47 -10.11 3.62
N LEU A 33 7.04 -11.38 3.67
CA LEU A 33 5.71 -11.77 3.19
C LEU A 33 4.58 -11.21 4.07
N ALA A 34 4.75 -11.25 5.40
CA ALA A 34 3.80 -10.68 6.34
C ALA A 34 3.70 -9.15 6.19
N HIS A 35 4.83 -8.48 5.98
CA HIS A 35 4.87 -7.05 5.71
C HIS A 35 4.09 -6.68 4.45
N HIS A 36 4.39 -7.37 3.33
CA HIS A 36 3.73 -7.14 2.05
C HIS A 36 2.22 -7.38 2.15
N ALA A 37 1.79 -8.45 2.82
CA ALA A 37 0.37 -8.74 3.03
C ALA A 37 -0.34 -7.65 3.85
N ALA A 38 0.33 -7.10 4.87
CA ALA A 38 -0.21 -6.00 5.66
C ALA A 38 -0.34 -4.71 4.82
N VAL A 39 0.69 -4.37 4.05
CA VAL A 39 0.70 -3.20 3.15
C VAL A 39 -0.38 -3.34 2.07
N SER A 40 -0.46 -4.50 1.41
CA SER A 40 -1.45 -4.80 0.37
C SER A 40 -2.88 -4.65 0.90
N LYS A 41 -3.17 -5.19 2.09
CA LYS A 41 -4.49 -5.05 2.72
C LYS A 41 -4.82 -3.60 3.08
N GLN A 42 -3.84 -2.82 3.54
CA GLN A 42 -4.06 -1.40 3.83
C GLN A 42 -4.32 -0.59 2.56
N GLN A 43 -3.63 -0.92 1.47
CA GLN A 43 -3.86 -0.34 0.16
C GLN A 43 -5.26 -0.70 -0.35
N GLU A 44 -5.69 -1.96 -0.26
CA GLU A 44 -7.04 -2.39 -0.60
C GLU A 44 -8.12 -1.59 0.13
N ILE A 45 -8.00 -1.44 1.46
CA ILE A 45 -8.95 -0.65 2.25
C ILE A 45 -8.99 0.82 1.79
N SER A 46 -7.83 1.41 1.51
CA SER A 46 -7.74 2.81 1.07
C SER A 46 -8.34 2.99 -0.33
N PHE A 47 -8.11 2.03 -1.22
CA PHE A 47 -8.65 2.02 -2.56
C PHE A 47 -10.16 1.86 -2.59
N GLU A 48 -10.71 0.89 -1.86
CA GLU A 48 -12.16 0.69 -1.78
C GLU A 48 -12.87 1.91 -1.20
N ARG A 49 -12.28 2.56 -0.20
CA ARG A 49 -12.80 3.83 0.32
C ARG A 49 -12.80 4.93 -0.73
N LEU A 50 -11.70 5.12 -1.47
CA LEU A 50 -11.64 6.10 -2.56
C LEU A 50 -12.68 5.81 -3.64
N CYS A 51 -12.86 4.54 -4.02
CA CYS A 51 -13.90 4.14 -4.97
C CYS A 51 -15.30 4.45 -4.43
N GLY A 52 -15.55 4.17 -3.15
CA GLY A 52 -16.80 4.48 -2.47
C GLY A 52 -17.10 5.97 -2.49
N ASP A 53 -16.13 6.79 -2.08
CA ASP A 53 -16.27 8.25 -2.02
C ASP A 53 -16.47 8.86 -3.41
N MET A 54 -15.79 8.35 -4.44
CA MET A 54 -16.02 8.78 -5.83
C MET A 54 -17.42 8.43 -6.33
N ARG A 55 -17.90 7.21 -6.03
CA ARG A 55 -19.25 6.79 -6.40
C ARG A 55 -20.31 7.59 -5.65
N GLU A 56 -20.06 7.89 -4.39
CA GLU A 56 -20.92 8.75 -3.59
C GLU A 56 -20.99 10.16 -4.17
N ALA A 57 -19.85 10.77 -4.48
CA ALA A 57 -19.80 12.08 -5.15
C ALA A 57 -20.54 12.07 -6.49
N PHE A 58 -20.42 10.99 -7.27
CA PHE A 58 -21.17 10.82 -8.51
C PHE A 58 -22.68 10.80 -8.28
N VAL A 59 -23.14 9.99 -7.31
CA VAL A 59 -24.57 9.82 -7.00
C VAL A 59 -25.19 11.10 -6.42
N LEU A 60 -24.46 11.82 -5.57
CA LEU A 60 -24.90 13.09 -4.98
C LEU A 60 -25.02 14.21 -6.03
N GLY A 61 -24.32 14.08 -7.16
CA GLY A 61 -24.47 14.97 -8.30
C GLY A 61 -23.66 16.27 -8.20
N ASP A 62 -24.03 17.22 -9.05
CA ASP A 62 -23.27 18.45 -9.29
C ASP A 62 -23.12 19.33 -8.04
N GLY A 63 -21.93 19.92 -7.88
CA GLY A 63 -21.56 20.75 -6.74
C GLY A 63 -21.16 19.96 -5.48
N THR A 64 -21.19 18.63 -5.53
CA THR A 64 -20.77 17.79 -4.40
C THR A 64 -19.26 17.86 -4.21
N ARG A 65 -18.84 18.02 -2.95
CA ARG A 65 -17.43 17.94 -2.54
C ARG A 65 -17.26 17.09 -1.30
N ILE A 66 -16.49 16.02 -1.42
CA ILE A 66 -16.12 15.12 -0.33
C ILE A 66 -14.63 15.30 -0.07
N ARG A 67 -14.25 15.56 1.18
CA ARG A 67 -12.84 15.64 1.59
C ARG A 67 -12.55 14.61 2.65
N ARG A 68 -11.48 13.84 2.45
CA ARG A 68 -11.03 12.79 3.37
C ARG A 68 -9.52 12.77 3.48
N ASP A 69 -9.06 12.44 4.67
CA ASP A 69 -7.67 12.07 4.89
C ASP A 69 -7.46 10.59 4.67
N GLY A 70 -6.30 10.23 4.15
CA GLY A 70 -5.89 8.84 4.01
C GLY A 70 -4.37 8.70 3.91
N VAL A 71 -3.91 7.46 3.79
CA VAL A 71 -2.50 7.11 3.80
C VAL A 71 -2.23 6.10 2.69
N PHE A 72 -1.23 6.38 1.87
CA PHE A 72 -0.62 5.37 1.00
C PHE A 72 0.50 4.69 1.75
N ALA A 73 0.35 3.37 1.99
CA ALA A 73 1.33 2.56 2.71
C ALA A 73 2.57 2.21 1.87
N ALA A 74 2.47 2.38 0.55
CA ALA A 74 3.50 2.13 -0.44
C ALA A 74 3.48 3.20 -1.55
N ASP A 75 4.50 3.23 -2.39
CA ASP A 75 4.52 4.12 -3.55
C ASP A 75 3.42 3.70 -4.52
N THR A 76 2.57 4.65 -4.89
CA THR A 76 1.25 4.42 -5.49
C THR A 76 1.05 5.25 -6.74
N ALA A 77 0.47 4.68 -7.78
CA ALA A 77 0.02 5.39 -8.97
C ALA A 77 -1.45 5.07 -9.25
N LEU A 78 -2.23 6.09 -9.59
CA LEU A 78 -3.65 5.96 -9.91
C LEU A 78 -3.86 6.11 -11.41
N ARG A 79 -4.72 5.29 -11.99
CA ARG A 79 -5.04 5.35 -13.42
C ARG A 79 -6.51 5.06 -13.67
N THR A 80 -7.04 5.72 -14.69
CA THR A 80 -8.34 5.39 -15.26
C THR A 80 -8.13 4.32 -16.34
N LEU A 81 -8.93 3.28 -16.29
CA LEU A 81 -8.96 2.21 -17.29
C LEU A 81 -10.11 2.43 -18.28
N PRO A 82 -9.98 1.90 -19.51
CA PRO A 82 -11.07 1.90 -20.47
C PRO A 82 -12.37 1.34 -19.86
N GLY A 83 -13.51 1.97 -20.17
CA GLY A 83 -14.82 1.54 -19.66
C GLY A 83 -15.18 2.03 -18.26
N GLY A 84 -14.53 3.08 -17.75
CA GLY A 84 -14.84 3.65 -16.42
C GLY A 84 -14.30 2.80 -15.26
N GLY A 85 -13.20 2.09 -15.50
CA GLY A 85 -12.45 1.41 -14.47
C GLY A 85 -11.49 2.37 -13.77
N PHE A 86 -11.27 2.16 -12.49
CA PHE A 86 -10.26 2.84 -11.70
C PHE A 86 -9.26 1.79 -11.23
N ALA A 87 -7.98 2.12 -11.33
CA ALA A 87 -6.89 1.24 -10.97
C ALA A 87 -5.91 1.97 -10.05
N MET A 88 -5.43 1.24 -9.05
CA MET A 88 -4.35 1.66 -8.19
C MET A 88 -3.22 0.65 -8.29
N PHE A 89 -2.07 1.11 -8.75
CA PHE A 89 -0.83 0.36 -8.81
C PHE A 89 0.01 0.76 -7.61
N PHE A 90 0.62 -0.19 -6.91
CA PHE A 90 1.54 0.13 -5.83
C PHE A 90 2.75 -0.81 -5.83
N ASN A 91 3.87 -0.31 -5.33
CA ASN A 91 5.10 -1.07 -5.17
C ASN A 91 5.53 -1.05 -3.71
N ASP A 92 5.56 -2.22 -3.09
CA ASP A 92 6.19 -2.44 -1.79
C ASP A 92 7.41 -3.34 -1.96
N SER A 93 8.59 -2.80 -1.64
CA SER A 93 9.81 -3.60 -1.50
C SER A 93 10.08 -4.52 -2.71
N GLU A 94 9.99 -3.96 -3.93
CA GLU A 94 10.19 -4.61 -5.24
C GLU A 94 9.03 -5.49 -5.73
N LYS A 95 7.96 -5.62 -4.95
CA LYS A 95 6.73 -6.30 -5.39
C LYS A 95 5.71 -5.28 -5.85
N GLN A 96 5.39 -5.34 -7.14
CA GLN A 96 4.32 -4.56 -7.72
C GLN A 96 3.01 -5.34 -7.68
N ASP A 97 1.98 -4.71 -7.13
CA ASP A 97 0.60 -5.20 -7.15
C ASP A 97 -0.32 -4.12 -7.71
N ASN A 98 -1.52 -4.53 -8.11
CA ASN A 98 -2.56 -3.61 -8.55
C ASN A 98 -3.94 -4.01 -8.04
N LEU A 99 -4.76 -2.99 -7.82
CA LEU A 99 -6.17 -3.12 -7.45
C LEU A 99 -7.00 -2.40 -8.51
N THR A 100 -8.16 -2.97 -8.82
CA THR A 100 -9.01 -2.49 -9.90
C THR A 100 -10.48 -2.60 -9.54
N ARG A 101 -11.24 -1.53 -9.82
CA ARG A 101 -12.68 -1.45 -9.61
C ARG A 101 -13.38 -0.71 -10.73
N ALA A 102 -14.56 -1.18 -11.12
CA ALA A 102 -15.43 -0.43 -12.01
C ALA A 102 -16.17 0.64 -11.20
N LEU A 103 -16.08 1.90 -11.62
CA LEU A 103 -16.81 3.01 -11.00
C LEU A 103 -18.14 3.29 -11.72
N GLY A 104 -18.26 2.88 -12.99
CA GLY A 104 -19.43 3.17 -13.82
C GLY A 104 -19.40 4.57 -14.47
N PHE A 105 -18.32 5.32 -14.26
CA PHE A 105 -18.01 6.60 -14.89
C PHE A 105 -16.48 6.74 -15.04
N VAL A 106 -16.04 7.73 -15.80
CA VAL A 106 -14.61 8.02 -16.03
C VAL A 106 -14.19 9.14 -15.08
N PRO A 107 -13.47 8.85 -13.98
CA PRO A 107 -12.98 9.91 -13.11
C PRO A 107 -11.83 10.69 -13.77
N ALA A 108 -11.80 11.99 -13.52
CA ALA A 108 -10.64 12.82 -13.79
C ALA A 108 -9.64 12.68 -12.64
N LEU A 109 -8.49 12.09 -12.96
CA LEU A 109 -7.43 11.81 -11.99
C LEU A 109 -6.24 12.77 -12.17
N PRO A 110 -5.48 13.04 -11.10
CA PRO A 110 -4.20 13.70 -11.23
C PRO A 110 -3.20 12.76 -11.90
N GLU A 111 -2.49 13.23 -12.94
CA GLU A 111 -1.39 12.49 -13.56
C GLU A 111 -0.14 12.57 -12.67
N ALA A 112 -0.13 11.81 -11.58
CA ALA A 112 0.96 11.80 -10.62
C ALA A 112 1.18 10.41 -10.01
N ALA A 113 2.46 10.13 -9.69
CA ALA A 113 2.82 9.08 -8.76
C ALA A 113 2.94 9.67 -7.35
N PHE A 114 2.46 8.93 -6.36
CA PHE A 114 2.38 9.32 -4.97
C PHE A 114 3.34 8.45 -4.16
N GLY A 115 4.29 9.09 -3.48
CA GLY A 115 5.15 8.36 -2.55
C GLY A 115 4.38 7.86 -1.33
N LYS A 116 4.95 6.92 -0.58
CA LYS A 116 4.42 6.53 0.74
C LYS A 116 4.19 7.75 1.66
N GLY A 117 3.04 7.83 2.32
CA GLY A 117 2.74 8.89 3.29
C GLY A 117 1.26 9.24 3.43
N ALA A 118 1.00 10.32 4.19
CA ALA A 118 -0.34 10.84 4.42
C ALA A 118 -0.75 11.90 3.38
N TYR A 119 -2.01 11.83 2.96
CA TYR A 119 -2.59 12.66 1.91
C TYR A 119 -3.99 13.13 2.29
N SER A 120 -4.37 14.30 1.78
CA SER A 120 -5.75 14.76 1.74
C SER A 120 -6.29 14.52 0.34
N PHE A 121 -7.41 13.81 0.27
CA PHE A 121 -8.18 13.50 -0.92
C PHE A 121 -9.38 14.43 -0.98
N ALA A 122 -9.49 15.23 -2.02
CA ALA A 122 -10.68 16.01 -2.31
C ALA A 122 -11.31 15.47 -3.59
N ILE A 123 -12.59 15.12 -3.50
CA ILE A 123 -13.38 14.56 -4.59
C ILE A 123 -14.49 15.56 -4.88
N ALA A 124 -14.53 16.08 -6.09
CA ALA A 124 -15.56 17.00 -6.56
C ALA A 124 -16.34 16.37 -7.71
N ASN A 125 -17.63 16.67 -7.80
CA ASN A 125 -18.44 16.38 -8.99
C ASN A 125 -18.89 17.72 -9.58
N ASP A 126 -18.29 18.08 -10.71
CA ASP A 126 -18.60 19.32 -11.43
C ASP A 126 -19.17 18.94 -12.80
N GLY A 127 -20.46 19.20 -13.03
CA GLY A 127 -21.12 18.92 -14.30
C GLY A 127 -21.18 17.44 -14.70
N GLY A 128 -21.12 16.51 -13.73
CA GLY A 128 -21.11 15.05 -13.98
C GLY A 128 -19.70 14.46 -14.13
N GLU A 129 -18.65 15.29 -14.09
CA GLU A 129 -17.26 14.85 -14.06
C GLU A 129 -16.77 14.76 -12.61
N VAL A 130 -16.46 13.54 -12.17
CA VAL A 130 -15.88 13.32 -10.84
C VAL A 130 -14.37 13.53 -10.90
N ARG A 131 -13.88 14.57 -10.25
CA ARG A 131 -12.46 14.91 -10.16
C ARG A 131 -11.89 14.52 -8.81
N LEU A 132 -10.73 13.87 -8.84
CA LEU A 132 -9.92 13.59 -7.65
C LEU A 132 -8.75 14.57 -7.59
N GLU A 133 -8.56 15.18 -6.44
CA GLU A 133 -7.38 15.98 -6.10
C GLU A 133 -6.69 15.35 -4.90
N ILE A 134 -5.37 15.17 -5.00
CA ILE A 134 -4.56 14.55 -3.96
C ILE A 134 -3.46 15.52 -3.55
N THR A 135 -3.47 15.91 -2.29
CA THR A 135 -2.47 16.82 -1.72
C THR A 135 -1.70 16.11 -0.62
N ARG A 136 -0.37 16.11 -0.72
CA ARG A 136 0.49 15.55 0.33
C ARG A 136 0.35 16.38 1.60
N ARG A 137 0.11 15.72 2.74
CA ARG A 137 0.14 16.39 4.03
C ARG A 137 1.60 16.53 4.46
N THR A 138 2.10 17.76 4.49
CA THR A 138 3.31 18.07 5.25
C THR A 138 2.94 18.06 6.73
N THR A 139 3.56 17.17 7.51
CA THR A 139 3.55 17.29 8.96
C THR A 139 4.20 18.62 9.32
N GLY A 140 3.38 19.58 9.78
CA GLY A 140 3.86 20.77 10.47
C GLY A 140 4.28 20.45 11.89
#